data_AF-A0A931FW40-F1
#
_entry.id   AF-A0A931FW40-F1
#
_cell.length_a   1.000
_cell.length_b   1.000
_cell.length_c   1.000
_cell.angle_alpha   90.00
_cell.angle_beta   90.00
_cell.angle_gamma   90.00
#
_symmetry.space_group_name_H-M   'P 1'
#
loop_
_entity.id
_entity.type
_entity.pdbx_description
1 polymer ?
#
loop_
_entity_poly.entity_id
_entity_poly.type
_entity_poly.pdbx_seq_one_letter_code
_entity_poly.pdbx_strand_id
1 'polypeptide(L)' 'MGHDDGSVQARCSHITAGMRHTLMEGLTEMWETALEARRQLADGSPVAVPDELLRKGEEK' A
#
# COMPACT_ATOMS: atom_id res chain seq x y z
N MET A 1 -5.70 -0.45 33.98
CA MET A 1 -4.34 -0.99 33.89
C MET A 1 -4.11 -1.37 32.43
N GLY A 2 -3.58 -0.54 31.54
CA GLY A 2 -2.75 0.64 31.73
C GLY A 2 -1.26 0.36 31.59
N HIS A 3 -0.86 -0.56 30.72
CA HIS A 3 0.50 -0.57 30.17
C HIS A 3 0.37 -0.09 28.72
N ASP A 4 0.26 1.22 28.57
CA ASP A 4 0.59 1.88 27.31
C ASP A 4 2.07 1.58 27.10
N ASP A 5 2.38 0.76 26.10
CA ASP A 5 3.75 0.43 25.72
C ASP A 5 4.42 1.74 25.28
N GLY A 6 5.00 2.46 26.25
CA GLY A 6 5.68 3.72 26.02
C GLY A 6 6.85 3.60 25.04
N SER A 7 7.26 2.37 24.67
CA SER A 7 8.27 2.11 23.65
C SER A 7 7.76 2.37 22.23
N VAL A 8 6.54 1.94 21.91
CA VAL A 8 5.92 2.17 20.59
C VAL A 8 5.49 3.63 20.45
N GLN A 9 4.93 4.22 21.51
CA GLN A 9 4.54 5.62 21.49
C GLN A 9 5.76 6.54 21.36
N ALA A 10 6.85 6.32 22.11
CA ALA A 10 8.08 7.12 22.01
C ALA A 10 8.81 6.99 20.65
N ARG A 11 8.72 5.83 19.99
CA ARG A 11 9.26 5.63 18.62
C ARG A 11 8.40 6.32 17.56
N CYS A 12 7.09 6.33 17.74
CA CYS A 12 6.17 7.03 16.84
C CYS A 12 6.09 8.55 17.10
N SER A 13 6.54 9.04 18.26
CA SER A 13 6.60 10.48 18.58
C SER A 13 7.41 11.29 17.57
N HIS A 14 8.43 10.68 16.95
CA HIS A 14 9.25 11.32 15.91
C HIS A 14 8.68 11.16 14.50
N ILE A 15 7.66 10.32 14.31
CA ILE A 15 7.05 10.13 13.00
C ILE A 15 5.99 11.20 12.80
N THR A 16 6.36 12.23 12.04
CA THR A 16 5.44 13.30 11.69
C THR A 16 4.36 12.81 10.73
N ALA A 17 3.25 13.55 10.64
CA ALA A 17 2.23 13.29 9.62
C ALA A 17 2.80 13.35 8.20
N GLY A 18 3.76 14.25 7.95
CA GLY A 18 4.45 14.36 6.66
C GLY A 18 5.25 13.10 6.32
N MET A 19 5.98 12.52 7.28
CA MET A 19 6.73 11.28 7.05
C MET A 19 5.80 10.11 6.70
N ARG A 20 4.63 10.01 7.36
CA ARG A 20 3.63 8.99 7.02
C ARG A 20 3.03 9.22 5.63
N HIS A 21 2.77 10.47 5.27
CA HIS A 21 2.26 10.82 3.95
C HIS A 21 3.25 10.40 2.86
N THR A 22 4.51 10.81 2.97
CA THR A 22 5.57 10.44 2.02
C THR A 22 5.77 8.93 1.94
N LEU A 23 5.70 8.23 3.07
CA LEU A 23 5.77 6.76 3.08
C LEU A 23 4.59 6.14 2.32
N MET A 24 3.36 6.59 2.60
CA MET A 24 2.17 6.09 1.92
C MET A 24 2.23 6.39 0.42
N GLU A 25 2.69 7.57 0.01
CA GLU A 25 2.88 7.92 -1.39
C GLU A 25 3.87 6.97 -2.08
N GLY A 26 5.04 6.74 -1.48
CA GLY A 26 6.04 5.83 -2.05
C GLY A 26 5.57 4.37 -2.10
N LEU A 27 4.86 3.90 -1.08
CA LEU A 27 4.25 2.56 -1.09
C LEU A 27 3.17 2.44 -2.16
N THR A 28 2.39 3.50 -2.37
CA THR A 28 1.34 3.53 -3.40
C THR A 28 1.95 3.47 -4.79
N GLU A 29 2.98 4.28 -5.07
CA GLU A 29 3.69 4.27 -6.36
C GLU A 29 4.31 2.90 -6.66
N MET A 30 4.98 2.30 -5.67
CA MET A 30 5.55 0.95 -5.83
C MET A 30 4.46 -0.09 -6.08
N TRP A 31 3.33 0.01 -5.38
CA TRP A 31 2.19 -0.87 -5.57
C TRP A 31 1.61 -0.75 -6.98
N GLU A 32 1.39 0.46 -7.48
CA GLU A 32 0.88 0.70 -8.83
C GLU A 32 1.83 0.17 -9.90
N THR A 33 3.14 0.37 -9.72
CA THR A 33 4.17 -0.17 -10.62
C THR A 33 4.15 -1.70 -10.66
N ALA A 34 4.02 -2.34 -9.48
CA ALA A 34 3.93 -3.80 -9.40
C ALA A 34 2.63 -4.33 -10.01
N LEU A 35 1.52 -3.60 -9.87
CA LEU A 35 0.24 -3.95 -10.47
C LEU A 35 0.32 -3.91 -12.00
N GLU A 36 0.97 -2.89 -12.58
CA GLU A 36 1.18 -2.79 -14.02
C GLU A 36 2.10 -3.90 -14.56
N ALA A 37 3.18 -4.21 -13.83
CA ALA A 37 4.04 -5.34 -14.16
C ALA A 37 3.26 -6.66 -14.14
N ARG A 38 2.30 -6.81 -13.20
CA ARG A 38 1.46 -8.00 -13.10
C ARG A 38 0.47 -8.12 -14.26
N ARG A 39 -0.12 -7.01 -14.74
CA ARG A 39 -1.02 -7.03 -15.92
C ARG A 39 -0.31 -7.55 -17.17
N GLN A 40 0.94 -7.17 -17.38
CA GLN A 40 1.74 -7.66 -18.50
C GLN A 40 2.01 -9.17 -18.45
N LEU A 41 1.91 -9.79 -17.27
CA LEU A 41 2.14 -11.22 -17.08
C LEU A 41 0.85 -12.04 -17.15
N ALA A 42 -0.30 -11.46 -16.77
CA ALA A 42 -1.59 -12.14 -16.79
C ALA A 42 -2.76 -11.14 -16.88
N ASP A 43 -3.70 -11.46 -17.76
CA ASP A 43 -4.94 -10.70 -18.04
C ASP A 43 -5.89 -10.65 -16.82
N GLY A 44 -5.72 -11.56 -15.86
CA GLY A 44 -6.57 -11.66 -14.67
C GLY A 44 -5.95 -12.46 -13.53
N SER A 45 -6.72 -12.64 -12.46
CA SER A 45 -6.32 -13.34 -11.25
C SER A 45 -7.41 -14.29 -10.77
N PRO A 46 -7.09 -15.49 -10.28
CA PRO A 46 -8.08 -16.40 -9.68
C PRO A 46 -8.63 -15.87 -8.33
N VAL A 47 -8.08 -14.77 -7.81
CA VAL A 47 -8.54 -14.12 -6.57
C VAL A 47 -9.31 -12.85 -6.95
N ALA A 48 -10.55 -12.75 -6.48
CA ALA A 48 -11.51 -11.73 -6.90
C ALA A 48 -11.03 -10.28 -6.72
N VAL A 49 -10.45 -9.93 -5.57
CA VAL A 49 -10.01 -8.54 -5.29
C VAL A 49 -8.86 -8.10 -6.22
N PRO A 50 -7.77 -8.87 -6.37
CA PRO A 50 -6.76 -8.58 -7.38
C PRO A 50 -7.28 -8.61 -8.81
N ASP A 51 -8.23 -9.51 -9.15
CA ASP A 51 -8.81 -9.58 -10.50
C ASP A 51 -9.54 -8.29 -10.87
N GLU A 52 -10.37 -7.78 -9.96
CA GLU A 52 -11.08 -6.52 -10.16
C GLU A 52 -10.12 -5.34 -10.34
N LEU A 53 -9.03 -5.31 -9.57
CA LEU A 53 -8.00 -4.26 -9.68
C LEU A 53 -7.20 -4.36 -11.00
N LEU A 54 -6.92 -5.57 -11.46
CA LEU A 54 -6.24 -5.78 -12.75
C LEU A 54 -7.13 -5.30 -13.89
N ARG A 55 -8.43 -5.65 -13.87
CA ARG A 55 -9.38 -5.32 -14.95
C ARG A 55 -9.76 -3.84 -15.02
N LYS A 56 -9.90 -3.14 -13.89
CA LYS A 56 -10.27 -1.70 -13.86
C LYS A 56 -9.23 -0.76 -14.48
N GLY A 57 -7.96 -1.18 -14.58
CA GLY A 57 -6.94 -0.32 -15.20
C GLY A 57 -6.86 -0.42 -16.72
N GLU A 58 -7.56 -1.37 -17.34
CA GLU A 58 -7.65 -1.46 -18.80
C GLU A 58 -8.71 -0.50 -19.40
N GLU A 59 -9.53 0.13 -18.56
CA GLU A 59 -10.59 1.06 -18.98
C GLU A 59 -10.12 2.52 -19.14
N LYS A 60 -8.80 2.77 -19.24
CA LYS A 60 -8.23 4.13 -19.31
C LYS A 60 -7.45 4.36 -20.61
#